data_AF-A0A7C6WRN8-F1
#
_entry.id   AF-A0A7C6WRN8-F1
#
_cell.length_a   1.000
_cell.length_b   1.000
_cell.length_c   1.000
_cell.angle_alpha   90.00
_cell.angle_beta   90.00
_cell.angle_gamma   90.00
#
_symmetry.space_group_name_H-M   'P 1'
#
loop_
_entity.id
_entity.type
_entity.pdbx_description
1 polymer ?
#
loop_
_entity_poly.entity_id
_entity_poly.type
_entity_poly.pdbx_seq_one_letter_code
_entity_poly.pdbx_strand_id
1 'polypeptide(L)'
;MPDTSSAAQQLKQLEDTVLHLEQQLNSLYLQAGKSMLETAEQTARQANALTEKMIAAKKLLARAQGHARCPACQTLNPPTNRYCGCCGTKINIE
;
A
#
# COMPACT_ATOMS: atom_id res chain seq x y z
N MET A 1 -14.10 36.22 -54.94
CA MET A 1 -14.82 35.36 -53.98
C MET A 1 -13.76 34.81 -53.02
N PRO A 2 -13.93 34.89 -51.69
CA PRO A 2 -12.90 34.40 -50.78
C PRO A 2 -12.80 32.87 -50.87
N ASP A 3 -11.58 32.35 -50.80
CA ASP A 3 -11.21 30.93 -50.93
C ASP A 3 -11.82 30.06 -49.82
N THR A 4 -13.09 29.68 -49.97
CA THR A 4 -13.82 28.79 -49.05
C THR A 4 -13.19 27.38 -48.96
N SER A 5 -12.43 26.96 -49.98
CA SER A 5 -11.71 25.69 -50.00
C SER A 5 -10.59 25.61 -48.96
N SER A 6 -9.84 26.71 -48.77
CA SER A 6 -8.73 26.79 -47.83
C SER A 6 -9.21 26.73 -46.38
N ALA A 7 -10.29 27.46 -46.05
CA ALA A 7 -10.87 27.46 -44.72
C ALA A 7 -11.46 26.09 -44.34
N ALA A 8 -12.11 25.39 -45.28
CA ALA A 8 -12.64 24.05 -45.04
C ALA A 8 -11.52 23.01 -44.81
N GLN A 9 -10.40 23.12 -45.54
CA GLN A 9 -9.23 22.28 -45.31
C GLN A 9 -8.58 22.53 -43.95
N GLN A 10 -8.46 23.81 -43.55
CA GLN A 10 -7.95 24.18 -42.24
C GLN A 10 -8.84 23.65 -41.11
N LEU A 11 -10.16 23.76 -41.26
CA LEU A 11 -11.11 23.23 -40.27
C LEU A 11 -10.92 21.72 -40.09
N LYS A 12 -10.86 20.97 -41.21
CA LYS A 12 -10.64 19.52 -41.17
C LYS A 12 -9.29 19.16 -40.52
N GLN A 13 -8.22 19.90 -40.83
CA GLN A 13 -6.92 19.69 -40.18
C GLN A 13 -6.99 19.93 -38.67
N LEU A 14 -7.72 20.95 -38.22
CA LEU A 14 -7.92 21.21 -36.81
C LEU A 14 -8.74 20.10 -36.13
N GLU A 15 -9.81 19.63 -36.76
CA GLU A 15 -10.62 18.50 -36.27
C GLU A 15 -9.78 17.22 -36.13
N ASP A 16 -9.01 16.87 -37.15
CA ASP A 16 -8.11 15.71 -37.13
C ASP A 16 -7.04 15.87 -36.03
N THR A 17 -6.52 17.09 -35.84
CA THR A 17 -5.55 17.40 -34.79
C THR A 17 -6.16 17.25 -33.40
N VAL A 18 -7.36 17.78 -33.18
CA VAL A 18 -8.07 17.65 -31.89
C VAL A 18 -8.32 16.18 -31.58
N LEU A 19 -8.84 15.41 -32.53
CA LEU A 19 -9.07 13.98 -32.34
C LEU A 19 -7.78 13.22 -31.97
N HIS A 20 -6.67 13.55 -32.64
CA HIS A 20 -5.37 12.94 -32.33
C HIS A 20 -4.90 13.29 -30.91
N LEU A 21 -5.00 14.56 -30.52
CA LEU A 21 -4.62 15.01 -29.19
C LEU A 21 -5.49 14.36 -28.10
N GLU A 22 -6.79 14.22 -28.33
CA GLU A 22 -7.71 13.53 -27.41
C GLU A 22 -7.32 12.05 -27.23
N GLN A 23 -6.96 11.36 -28.32
CA GLN A 23 -6.48 9.98 -28.25
C GLN A 23 -5.16 9.86 -27.48
N GLN A 24 -4.21 10.76 -27.73
CA GLN A 24 -2.94 10.80 -27.00
C GLN A 24 -3.17 11.07 -25.51
N LEU A 25 -4.05 12.00 -25.18
CA LEU A 25 -4.40 12.35 -23.80
C LEU A 25 -5.03 11.16 -23.07
N ASN A 26 -6.00 10.48 -23.70
CA ASN A 26 -6.62 9.29 -23.12
C ASN A 26 -5.60 8.17 -22.88
N SER A 27 -4.70 7.93 -23.83
CA SER A 27 -3.64 6.94 -23.68
C SER A 27 -2.73 7.28 -22.50
N LEU A 28 -2.37 8.56 -22.36
CA LEU A 28 -1.51 9.03 -21.26
C LEU A 28 -2.20 8.83 -19.90
N TYR A 29 -3.48 9.20 -19.76
CA TYR A 29 -4.22 8.98 -18.52
C TYR A 29 -4.35 7.50 -18.15
N LEU A 30 -4.61 6.64 -19.13
CA LEU A 30 -4.69 5.19 -18.90
C LEU A 30 -3.34 4.63 -18.42
N GLN A 31 -2.23 5.05 -19.05
CA GLN A 31 -0.90 4.62 -18.66
C GLN A 31 -0.54 5.12 -17.25
N ALA A 32 -0.79 6.39 -16.96
CA ALA A 32 -0.54 6.99 -15.65
C ALA A 32 -1.33 6.25 -14.56
N GLY A 33 -2.63 6.00 -14.79
CA GLY A 33 -3.46 5.26 -13.84
C GLY A 33 -2.95 3.84 -13.55
N LYS A 34 -2.55 3.09 -14.59
CA LYS A 34 -1.95 1.75 -14.42
C LYS A 34 -0.67 1.79 -13.61
N SER A 35 0.25 2.68 -13.96
CA SER A 35 1.54 2.82 -13.27
C SER A 35 1.37 3.21 -11.79
N MET A 36 0.44 4.13 -11.50
CA MET A 36 0.11 4.51 -10.13
C MET A 36 -0.45 3.32 -9.33
N LEU A 37 -1.38 2.56 -9.91
CA LEU A 37 -1.96 1.39 -9.27
C LEU A 37 -0.91 0.31 -8.98
N GLU A 38 -0.10 -0.04 -9.99
CA GLU A 38 0.97 -1.04 -9.86
C GLU A 38 1.98 -0.63 -8.77
N THR A 39 2.37 0.64 -8.75
CA THR A 39 3.27 1.19 -7.72
C THR A 39 2.64 1.08 -6.33
N ALA A 40 1.38 1.49 -6.18
CA ALA A 40 0.68 1.43 -4.90
C ALA A 40 0.56 -0.01 -4.39
N GLU A 41 0.21 -0.96 -5.25
CA GLU A 41 0.13 -2.39 -4.92
C GLU A 41 1.50 -2.97 -4.55
N GLN A 42 2.55 -2.58 -5.26
CA GLN A 42 3.91 -3.00 -4.93
C GLN A 42 4.36 -2.47 -3.56
N THR A 43 4.12 -1.18 -3.29
CA THR A 43 4.43 -0.59 -1.99
C THR A 43 3.65 -1.25 -0.86
N ALA A 44 2.35 -1.51 -1.05
CA ALA A 44 1.52 -2.21 -0.07
C ALA A 44 2.07 -3.63 0.22
N ARG A 45 2.44 -4.38 -0.82
CA ARG A 45 3.05 -5.71 -0.66
C ARG A 45 4.36 -5.65 0.12
N GLN A 46 5.22 -4.67 -0.18
CA GLN A 46 6.49 -4.48 0.53
C GLN A 46 6.26 -4.13 2.01
N ALA A 47 5.33 -3.23 2.30
CA ALA A 47 4.98 -2.84 3.67
C ALA A 47 4.45 -4.04 4.48
N ASN A 48 3.59 -4.86 3.88
CA ASN A 48 3.08 -6.08 4.51
C ASN A 48 4.21 -7.08 4.79
N ALA A 49 5.10 -7.29 3.82
CA ALA A 49 6.25 -8.19 4.00
C ALA A 49 7.20 -7.72 5.12
N LEU A 50 7.44 -6.41 5.23
CA LEU A 50 8.24 -5.84 6.32
C LEU A 50 7.54 -5.98 7.67
N THR A 51 6.22 -5.81 7.71
CA THR A 51 5.40 -5.98 8.91
C THR A 51 5.51 -7.41 9.45
N GLU A 52 5.38 -8.41 8.58
CA GLU A 52 5.53 -9.83 8.97
C GLU A 52 6.93 -10.12 9.51
N LYS A 53 7.98 -9.63 8.85
CA LYS A 53 9.36 -9.75 9.32
C LYS A 53 9.55 -9.11 10.70
N MET A 54 9.01 -7.91 10.91
CA MET A 54 9.08 -7.21 12.18
C MET A 54 8.35 -7.98 13.29
N ILE A 55 7.15 -8.52 13.02
CA ILE A 55 6.39 -9.33 13.98
C ILE A 55 7.18 -10.59 14.35
N ALA A 56 7.76 -11.29 13.37
CA ALA A 56 8.60 -12.46 13.62
C ALA A 56 9.81 -12.11 14.49
N ALA A 57 10.52 -11.03 14.18
CA ALA A 57 11.67 -10.55 14.96
C ALA A 57 11.27 -10.20 16.40
N LYS A 58 10.15 -9.46 16.59
CA LYS A 58 9.63 -9.13 17.92
C LYS A 58 9.26 -10.38 18.73
N LYS A 59 8.68 -11.40 18.10
CA LYS A 59 8.38 -12.68 18.75
C LYS A 59 9.65 -13.41 19.21
N LEU A 60 10.68 -13.42 18.37
CA LEU A 60 11.98 -14.01 18.73
C LEU A 60 12.65 -13.25 19.88
N LEU A 61 12.64 -11.92 19.82
CA LEU A 61 13.17 -11.07 20.88
C LEU A 61 12.46 -11.32 22.22
N ALA A 62 11.13 -11.35 22.22
CA ALA A 62 10.33 -11.64 23.40
C ALA A 62 10.70 -13.00 24.03
N ARG A 63 10.88 -14.04 23.20
CA ARG A 63 11.33 -15.37 23.65
C ARG A 63 12.74 -15.31 24.25
N ALA A 64 13.67 -14.65 23.59
CA ALA A 64 15.05 -14.49 24.08
C ALA A 64 15.11 -13.72 25.42
N GLN A 65 14.19 -12.78 25.62
CA GLN A 65 14.02 -12.03 26.87
C GLN A 65 13.20 -12.79 27.93
N GLY A 66 12.80 -14.04 27.70
CA GLY A 66 12.03 -14.84 28.67
C GLY A 66 10.60 -14.36 28.91
N HIS A 67 9.99 -13.62 27.98
CA HIS A 67 8.61 -13.17 28.15
C HIS A 67 7.63 -14.35 28.05
N ALA A 68 6.62 -14.37 28.92
CA ALA A 68 5.60 -15.40 28.99
C ALA A 68 4.23 -14.85 28.56
N ARG A 69 3.42 -15.70 27.90
CA ARG A 69 2.02 -15.36 27.60
C ARG A 69 1.15 -15.70 28.79
N CYS A 70 0.25 -14.78 29.15
CA CYS A 70 -0.77 -15.05 30.15
C CYS A 70 -1.70 -16.19 29.67
N PRO A 71 -1.97 -17.22 30.49
CA PRO A 71 -2.85 -18.32 30.08
C PRO A 71 -4.31 -17.91 29.92
N ALA A 72 -4.75 -16.81 30.53
CA ALA A 72 -6.14 -16.35 30.46
C ALA A 72 -6.40 -15.40 29.28
N CYS A 73 -5.60 -14.35 29.11
CA CYS A 73 -5.85 -13.30 28.09
C CYS A 73 -4.80 -13.23 26.99
N GLN A 74 -3.79 -14.11 27.00
CA GLN A 74 -2.69 -14.20 26.02
C GLN A 74 -1.78 -12.98 25.91
N THR A 75 -1.96 -11.95 26.75
CA THR A 75 -1.05 -10.82 26.85
C THR A 75 0.37 -11.33 27.13
N LEU A 76 1.34 -10.79 26.40
CA LEU A 76 2.75 -11.05 26.62
C LEU A 76 3.23 -10.24 27.83
N ASN A 77 3.86 -10.90 28.80
CA ASN A 77 4.34 -10.27 30.02
C ASN A 77 5.85 -10.54 30.20
N PRO A 78 6.61 -9.58 30.74
CA PRO A 78 8.03 -9.77 31.03
C PRO A 78 8.23 -10.85 32.11
N PRO A 79 9.42 -11.47 32.17
CA PRO A 79 9.73 -12.51 33.16
C PRO A 79 9.69 -12.03 34.61
N THR A 80 9.71 -10.72 34.85
CA THR A 80 9.58 -10.13 36.19
C THR A 80 8.13 -10.12 36.71
N ASN A 81 7.14 -10.31 35.83
CA ASN A 81 5.73 -10.22 36.19
C ASN A 81 5.19 -11.56 36.73
N ARG A 82 4.84 -11.58 38.02
CA ARG A 82 4.14 -12.72 38.65
C ARG A 82 2.66 -12.79 38.31
N TYR A 83 2.05 -11.67 37.93
CA TYR A 83 0.65 -11.53 37.53
C TYR A 83 0.57 -10.79 36.21
N CYS A 84 -0.49 -11.06 35.44
CA CYS A 84 -0.70 -10.41 34.16
C CYS A 84 -1.04 -8.93 34.33
N GLY A 85 -0.29 -8.06 33.64
CA GLY A 85 -0.53 -6.62 33.66
C GLY A 85 -1.82 -6.18 32.95
N CYS A 86 -2.52 -7.09 32.26
CA CYS A 86 -3.78 -6.80 31.58
C CYS A 86 -5.00 -7.34 32.34
N CYS A 87 -5.00 -8.62 32.75
CA CYS A 87 -6.16 -9.26 33.38
C CYS A 87 -5.94 -9.69 34.83
N GLY A 88 -4.76 -9.48 35.42
CA GLY A 88 -4.44 -9.84 36.80
C GLY A 88 -4.20 -11.35 37.05
N THR A 89 -4.44 -12.23 36.07
CA THR A 89 -4.21 -13.68 36.22
C THR A 89 -2.75 -13.99 36.53
N LYS A 90 -2.48 -14.90 37.48
CA LYS A 90 -1.13 -15.36 37.82
C LYS A 90 -0.44 -15.97 36.60
N ILE A 91 0.82 -15.61 36.39
CA ILE A 91 1.65 -16.14 35.29
C ILE A 91 2.62 -17.14 35.90
N ASN A 92 2.53 -18.39 35.46
CA ASN A 92 3.51 -19.40 35.81
C ASN A 92 4.73 -19.15 34.93
N ILE A 93 5.81 -18.70 35.57
CA ILE A 93 7.13 -18.53 34.96
C ILE A 93 7.91 -19.72 35.54
N GLU A 94 8.20 -20.72 34.70
CA GLU A 94 9.06 -21.85 35.05
C GLU A 94 10.53 -21.44 35.04
#